data_AF-A0A1H6KVT1-F1
#
_entry.id   AF-A0A1H6KVT1-F1
#
_cell.length_a   1.000
_cell.length_b   1.000
_cell.length_c   1.000
_cell.angle_alpha   90.00
_cell.angle_beta   90.00
_cell.angle_gamma   90.00
#
_symmetry.space_group_name_H-M   'P 1'
#
loop_
_entity.id
_entity.type
_entity.pdbx_description
1 polymer ?
#
loop_
_entity_poly.entity_id
_entity_poly.type
_entity_poly.pdbx_seq_one_letter_code
_entity_poly.pdbx_strand_id
1 'polypeptide(L)'
;MVFFLVSTSAVNAKTFSAGNLANSATSDDCLDYCVDGVCFWLVCGFWGCVVKTTPHINHNLPDFVISSYNEPGKNSFSEAQSLDVMKNIQGGHLTTNSKSKRANSG
;
A
#
# COMPACT_ATOMS: atom_id res chain seq x y z
N MET A 1 -14.08 -35.97 10.07
CA MET A 1 -13.19 -34.80 10.23
C MET A 1 -12.43 -34.62 8.93
N VAL A 2 -12.68 -33.54 8.21
CA VAL A 2 -11.93 -33.20 6.98
C VAL A 2 -10.83 -32.24 7.38
N PHE A 3 -9.57 -32.67 7.30
CA PHE A 3 -8.41 -31.80 7.50
C PHE A 3 -8.06 -31.14 6.16
N PHE A 4 -8.26 -29.83 6.06
CA PHE A 4 -7.74 -29.03 4.96
C PHE A 4 -6.25 -28.73 5.21
N LEU A 5 -5.38 -29.25 4.35
CA LEU A 5 -3.96 -28.89 4.35
C LEU A 5 -3.80 -27.55 3.62
N VAL A 6 -3.42 -26.50 4.34
CA VAL A 6 -3.07 -25.20 3.76
C VAL A 6 -1.58 -25.19 3.43
N SER A 7 -1.26 -25.16 2.14
CA SER A 7 0.12 -24.97 1.65
C SER A 7 0.40 -23.48 1.52
N THR A 8 1.34 -22.94 2.30
CA THR A 8 1.78 -21.54 2.19
C THR A 8 3.02 -21.46 1.29
N SER A 9 2.92 -20.75 0.16
CA SER A 9 4.08 -20.41 -0.67
C SER A 9 4.66 -19.05 -0.29
N ALA A 10 5.99 -18.91 -0.34
CA ALA A 10 6.63 -17.61 -0.17
C ALA A 10 6.28 -16.68 -1.33
N VAL A 11 5.72 -15.51 -1.03
CA VAL A 11 5.50 -14.43 -1.99
C VAL A 11 6.72 -13.52 -2.01
N ASN A 12 7.29 -13.30 -3.20
CA ASN A 12 8.32 -12.29 -3.40
C ASN A 12 7.68 -11.00 -3.89
N ALA A 13 8.08 -9.88 -3.31
CA ALA A 13 7.65 -8.57 -3.79
C ALA A 13 8.34 -8.27 -5.13
N LYS A 14 7.54 -8.03 -6.17
CA LYS A 14 8.04 -7.63 -7.48
C LYS A 14 8.47 -6.16 -7.44
N THR A 15 9.59 -5.83 -8.09
CA THR A 15 10.04 -4.44 -8.20
C THR A 15 9.06 -3.63 -9.06
N PHE A 16 8.69 -2.43 -8.61
CA PHE A 16 7.80 -1.49 -9.29
C PHE A 16 8.36 -0.07 -9.27
N SER A 17 7.91 0.76 -10.21
CA SER A 17 8.31 2.16 -10.37
C SER A 17 7.14 3.10 -10.07
N ALA A 18 7.43 4.38 -9.84
CA ALA A 18 6.44 5.45 -9.77
C ALA A 18 5.54 5.46 -11.01
N GLY A 19 6.07 5.16 -12.21
CA GLY A 19 5.27 5.04 -13.43
C GLY A 19 4.27 3.87 -13.37
N ASN A 20 4.70 2.72 -12.85
CA ASN A 20 3.80 1.57 -12.67
C ASN A 20 2.69 1.88 -11.65
N LEU A 21 3.03 2.61 -10.58
CA LEU A 21 2.07 3.03 -9.56
C LEU A 21 1.06 4.05 -10.11
N ALA A 22 1.53 5.07 -10.84
CA ALA A 22 0.67 6.05 -11.47
C ALA A 22 -0.30 5.41 -12.48
N ASN A 23 0.19 4.44 -13.26
CA ASN A 23 -0.66 3.66 -14.17
C ASN A 23 -1.65 2.75 -13.43
N SER A 24 -1.30 2.25 -12.24
CA SER A 24 -2.23 1.45 -11.44
C SER A 24 -3.33 2.31 -10.81
N ALA A 25 -3.01 3.58 -10.52
CA ALA A 25 -3.97 4.55 -9.98
C ALA A 25 -5.04 5.00 -10.99
N THR A 26 -4.97 4.60 -12.26
CA THR A 26 -6.05 4.83 -13.24
C THR A 26 -6.98 3.64 -13.39
N SER A 27 -6.72 2.53 -12.67
CA SER A 27 -7.57 1.34 -12.68
C SER A 27 -8.72 1.50 -11.68
N ASP A 28 -9.94 1.30 -12.15
CA ASP A 28 -11.16 1.35 -11.31
C ASP A 28 -11.11 0.33 -10.16
N ASP A 29 -10.52 -0.84 -10.41
CA ASP A 29 -10.33 -1.89 -9.39
C ASP A 29 -9.38 -1.47 -8.26
N CYS A 30 -8.45 -0.54 -8.51
CA CYS A 30 -7.48 -0.07 -7.51
C CYS A 30 -8.04 1.06 -6.65
N LEU A 31 -8.85 1.94 -7.25
CA LEU A 31 -9.42 3.12 -6.58
C LEU A 31 -10.61 2.76 -5.69
N ASP A 32 -11.24 1.60 -5.94
CA ASP A 32 -12.41 1.08 -5.22
C ASP A 32 -13.48 2.17 -5.03
N TYR A 33 -13.85 2.80 -6.14
CA TYR A 33 -14.73 3.95 -6.12
C TYR A 33 -16.10 3.57 -5.54
N CYS A 34 -16.36 4.08 -4.34
CA CYS A 34 -17.63 3.92 -3.66
C CYS A 34 -18.38 5.25 -3.68
N VAL A 35 -19.62 5.22 -4.17
CA VAL A 35 -20.55 6.34 -4.01
C VAL A 35 -21.10 6.26 -2.58
N ASP A 36 -20.54 7.08 -1.70
CA ASP A 36 -20.91 7.14 -0.28
C ASP A 36 -22.00 8.18 0.01
N GLY A 37 -22.31 9.06 -0.97
CA GLY A 37 -23.31 10.08 -0.82
C GLY A 37 -23.61 10.88 -2.09
N VAL A 38 -24.42 11.93 -1.92
CA VAL A 38 -24.78 12.87 -2.98
C VAL A 38 -24.65 14.29 -2.47
N CYS A 39 -24.09 15.17 -3.29
CA CYS A 39 -24.02 16.60 -3.02
C CYS A 39 -25.09 17.31 -3.83
N PHE A 40 -25.84 18.20 -3.18
CA PHE A 40 -26.81 19.08 -3.84
C PHE A 40 -26.26 20.49 -3.93
N TRP A 41 -26.16 20.99 -5.15
CA TRP A 41 -25.72 22.35 -5.46
C TRP A 41 -26.92 23.16 -5.95
N LEU A 42 -27.17 24.31 -5.35
CA LEU A 42 -28.16 25.25 -5.88
C LEU A 42 -27.46 26.24 -6.81
N VAL A 43 -27.75 26.16 -8.10
CA VAL A 43 -27.17 27.05 -9.12
C VAL A 43 -28.25 28.03 -9.58
N CYS A 44 -28.08 29.31 -9.27
CA CYS A 44 -29.03 30.36 -9.64
C CYS A 44 -28.52 31.15 -10.85
N GLY A 45 -29.39 31.32 -11.85
CA GLY A 45 -29.21 32.23 -12.97
C GLY A 45 -30.26 33.34 -12.94
N PHE A 46 -30.23 34.20 -13.96
CA PHE A 46 -31.15 35.35 -14.07
C PHE A 46 -32.64 34.95 -14.13
N TRP A 47 -32.93 33.73 -14.60
CA TRP A 47 -34.29 33.22 -14.81
C TRP A 47 -34.79 32.28 -13.70
N GLY A 48 -33.99 32.06 -12.65
CA GLY A 48 -34.33 31.17 -11.55
C GLY A 48 -33.18 30.26 -11.14
N CYS A 49 -33.45 29.40 -10.14
CA CYS A 49 -32.47 28.47 -9.58
C CYS A 49 -32.77 27.03 -9.98
N VAL A 50 -31.72 26.26 -10.21
CA VAL A 50 -31.77 24.82 -10.47
C VAL A 50 -30.92 24.07 -9.46
N VAL A 51 -31.43 22.95 -8.95
CA VAL A 51 -30.64 22.04 -8.11
C VAL A 51 -29.87 21.09 -9.02
N LYS A 52 -28.54 21.05 -8.87
CA LYS A 52 -27.65 20.09 -9.50
C LYS A 52 -27.19 19.08 -8.46
N THR A 53 -27.34 17.79 -8.78
CA THR A 53 -26.89 16.70 -7.93
C THR A 53 -25.59 16.14 -8.50
N THR A 54 -24.56 16.01 -7.66
CA THR A 54 -23.31 15.32 -8.03
C THR A 54 -23.08 14.14 -7.08
N PRO A 55 -22.55 13.01 -7.56
CA PRO A 55 -22.14 11.93 -6.66
C PRO A 55 -20.97 12.40 -5.79
N HIS A 56 -21.02 12.05 -4.51
CA HIS A 56 -19.84 12.09 -3.64
C HIS A 56 -19.13 10.75 -3.77
N ILE A 57 -17.84 10.81 -4.06
CA ILE A 57 -17.02 9.64 -4.36
C ILE A 57 -15.97 9.55 -3.27
N ASN A 58 -16.02 8.47 -2.49
CA ASN A 58 -14.93 8.12 -1.60
C ASN A 58 -13.91 7.28 -2.39
N HIS A 59 -12.63 7.60 -2.23
CA HIS A 59 -11.52 6.83 -2.80
C HIS A 59 -10.51 6.52 -1.70
N ASN A 60 -10.00 5.28 -1.66
CA ASN A 60 -9.02 4.90 -0.65
C ASN A 60 -7.62 5.26 -1.13
N LEU A 61 -7.18 6.48 -0.81
CA LEU A 61 -5.78 6.89 -1.00
C LEU A 61 -5.02 6.76 0.32
N PRO A 62 -3.90 6.02 0.37
CA PRO A 62 -3.09 5.93 1.59
C PRO A 62 -2.29 7.22 1.82
N ASP A 63 -2.31 7.74 3.04
CA ASP A 63 -1.54 8.95 3.43
C ASP A 63 -0.02 8.68 3.53
N PHE A 64 0.37 7.43 3.75
CA PHE A 64 1.78 7.03 3.79
C PHE A 64 1.96 5.57 3.35
N VAL A 65 3.17 5.26 2.89
CA VAL A 65 3.59 3.89 2.53
C VAL A 65 4.87 3.57 3.28
N ILE A 66 4.86 2.46 4.03
CA ILE A 66 6.05 1.93 4.70
C ILE A 66 6.57 0.74 3.88
N SER A 67 7.87 0.70 3.64
CA SER A 67 8.51 -0.43 2.99
C SER A 67 9.47 -1.13 3.94
N SER A 68 9.21 -2.41 4.20
CA SER A 68 10.10 -3.30 4.95
C SER A 68 10.80 -4.26 3.99
N TYR A 69 12.12 -4.34 4.06
CA TYR A 69 12.93 -5.23 3.22
C TYR A 69 14.09 -5.80 4.04
N ASN A 70 14.46 -7.04 3.73
CA ASN A 70 15.45 -7.79 4.52
C ASN A 70 16.88 -7.31 4.27
N GLU A 71 17.16 -6.79 3.08
CA GLU A 71 18.50 -6.41 2.64
C GLU A 71 18.48 -4.96 2.14
N PRO A 72 19.41 -4.11 2.61
CA PRO A 72 19.68 -2.80 2.02
C PRO A 72 19.73 -2.87 0.49
N GLY A 73 19.03 -1.93 -0.14
CA GLY A 73 18.99 -1.78 -1.59
C GLY A 73 18.02 -2.74 -2.29
N LYS A 74 17.33 -3.61 -1.54
CA LYS A 74 16.27 -4.51 -2.06
C LYS A 74 14.86 -3.96 -1.84
N ASN A 75 14.71 -2.65 -1.76
CA ASN A 75 13.39 -2.02 -1.74
C ASN A 75 12.61 -2.39 -3.02
N SER A 76 11.33 -2.74 -2.91
CA SER A 76 10.52 -3.08 -4.10
C SER A 76 10.21 -1.86 -4.98
N PHE A 77 10.26 -0.65 -4.43
CA PHE A 77 10.17 0.61 -5.17
C PHE A 77 11.53 0.97 -5.76
N SER A 78 11.64 0.95 -7.09
CA SER A 78 12.93 1.14 -7.79
C SER A 78 13.61 2.45 -7.45
N GLU A 79 12.85 3.52 -7.30
CA GLU A 79 13.33 4.86 -7.02
C GLU A 79 13.81 4.98 -5.56
N ALA A 80 13.28 4.18 -4.63
CA ALA A 80 13.81 4.13 -3.26
C ALA A 80 15.12 3.34 -3.17
N GLN A 81 15.41 2.43 -4.11
CA GLN A 81 16.69 1.71 -4.11
C GLN A 81 17.88 2.64 -4.33
N SER A 82 17.71 3.76 -5.04
CA SER A 82 18.77 4.74 -5.28
C SER A 82 19.05 5.61 -4.04
N LEU A 83 18.09 5.72 -3.12
CA LEU A 83 18.21 6.45 -1.86
C LEU A 83 18.88 5.62 -0.76
N ASP A 84 19.03 4.31 -0.97
CA ASP A 84 19.66 3.47 0.03
C ASP A 84 21.18 3.71 0.10
N VAL A 85 21.59 4.33 1.20
CA VAL A 85 22.98 4.68 1.49
C VAL A 85 23.80 3.46 1.92
N MET A 86 23.15 2.35 2.28
CA MET A 86 23.80 1.14 2.83
C MET A 86 23.70 -0.08 1.92
N LYS A 87 23.56 0.10 0.60
CA LYS A 87 23.36 -0.98 -0.38
C LYS A 87 24.36 -2.15 -0.33
N ASN A 88 25.56 -1.92 0.22
CA ASN A 88 26.62 -2.93 0.36
C ASN A 88 26.62 -3.66 1.72
N ILE A 89 25.73 -3.31 2.63
CA ILE A 89 25.59 -3.98 3.93
C ILE A 89 24.56 -5.10 3.75
N GLN A 90 24.92 -6.34 4.09
CA GLN A 90 23.95 -7.42 4.15
C GLN A 90 23.01 -7.17 5.33
N GLY A 91 21.72 -7.06 5.04
CA GLY A 91 20.72 -6.91 6.09
C GLY A 91 20.62 -8.19 6.91
N GLY A 92 20.46 -8.03 8.22
CA GLY A 92 20.56 -9.11 9.17
C GLY A 92 19.45 -10.14 8.99
N HIS A 93 19.79 -11.31 8.49
CA HIS A 93 18.95 -12.50 8.65
C HIS A 93 18.97 -12.89 10.13
N LEU A 94 17.87 -12.62 10.85
CA LEU A 94 17.61 -13.19 12.17
C LEU A 94 17.45 -14.71 12.01
N THR A 95 18.56 -15.43 11.92
CA THR A 95 18.57 -16.87 12.21
C THR A 95 18.26 -17.01 13.69
N THR A 96 17.02 -17.34 14.04
CA THR A 96 16.73 -17.81 15.39
C THR A 96 17.31 -19.23 15.50
N ASN A 97 18.63 -19.35 15.66
CA ASN A 97 19.17 -20.56 16.23
C ASN A 97 18.82 -20.47 17.72
N SER A 98 17.72 -21.10 18.11
CA SER A 98 17.18 -21.12 19.46
C SER A 98 18.11 -21.87 20.42
N LYS A 99 19.26 -21.29 20.73
CA LYS A 99 19.83 -21.40 22.07
C LYS A 99 19.40 -20.17 22.84
N SER A 100 18.14 -20.20 23.30
CA SER A 100 17.63 -19.32 24.33
C SER A 100 18.53 -19.43 25.56
N LYS A 101 19.54 -18.56 25.67
CA LYS A 101 20.06 -18.17 26.97
C LYS A 101 19.11 -17.08 27.47
N ARG A 102 18.17 -17.52 28.31
CA ARG A 102 17.38 -16.67 29.19
C ARG A 102 18.36 -15.85 30.03
N ALA A 103 18.58 -14.60 29.66
CA ALA A 103 19.27 -13.64 30.50
C ALA A 103 18.33 -13.29 31.66
N ASN A 104 18.76 -13.63 32.87
CA ASN A 104 18.10 -13.27 34.11
C ASN A 104 18.24 -11.75 34.30
N SER A 105 17.13 -11.03 34.37
CA SER A 105 17.08 -9.66 34.88
C SER A 105 16.98 -9.74 36.39
N GLY A 106 18.05 -9.32 37.07
CA GLY A 106 18.02 -9.03 38.51
C GLY A 106 17.22 -7.77 38.82
#